data_AF-A0A2H0M1I7-F1
#
_entry.id   AF-A0A2H0M1I7-F1
#
_cell.length_a   1.000
_cell.length_b   1.000
_cell.length_c   1.000
_cell.angle_alpha   90.00
_cell.angle_beta   90.00
_cell.angle_gamma   90.00
#
_symmetry.space_group_name_H-M   'P 1'
#
loop_
_entity.id
_entity.type
_entity.pdbx_description
1 polymer ?
#
loop_
_entity_poly.entity_id
_entity_poly.type
_entity_poly.pdbx_seq_one_letter_code
_entity_poly.pdbx_strand_id
1 'polypeptide(L)'
;MHIEELYEKFCRDFRKSVNLTRLSSTTEWTKEILKYFSCLGENENEQYKIYANPKDIEKVERSYLVDLCWSKEGKEGKEGHDYKDYKGLEFILESEWSTEEDEIMWDFCKLIDIKANLKVMVICIEERRINGIVEEMAATIKKGDLKLKEEIYLVIIFVPLPSVYNPERYIIKGCRIDSNGINQSLQPTDFNLTN
;
A
#
# COMPACT_ATOMS: atom_id res chain seq x y z
N MET A 1 9.04 -2.72 -11.76
CA MET A 1 9.54 -1.88 -10.67
C MET A 1 10.00 -2.80 -9.54
N HIS A 2 11.22 -2.64 -9.05
CA HIS A 2 11.69 -3.39 -7.87
C HIS A 2 11.08 -2.82 -6.59
N ILE A 3 10.93 -3.64 -5.55
CA ILE A 3 10.26 -3.22 -4.30
C ILE A 3 11.03 -2.12 -3.57
N GLU A 4 12.36 -2.18 -3.57
CA GLU A 4 13.22 -1.14 -3.00
C GLU A 4 13.08 0.17 -3.77
N GLU A 5 13.05 0.09 -5.11
CA GLU A 5 12.83 1.25 -5.97
C GLU A 5 11.45 1.90 -5.73
N LEU A 6 10.40 1.08 -5.55
CA LEU A 6 9.07 1.57 -5.23
C LEU A 6 9.06 2.31 -3.88
N TYR A 7 9.66 1.70 -2.85
CA TYR A 7 9.73 2.29 -1.53
C TYR A 7 10.53 3.61 -1.52
N GLU A 8 11.67 3.66 -2.21
CA GLU A 8 12.48 4.87 -2.36
C GLU A 8 11.74 5.97 -3.13
N LYS A 9 11.06 5.60 -4.23
CA LYS A 9 10.17 6.51 -4.98
C LYS A 9 9.07 7.06 -4.08
N PHE A 10 8.38 6.21 -3.31
CA PHE A 10 7.35 6.63 -2.36
C PHE A 10 7.91 7.64 -1.36
N CYS A 11 8.98 7.29 -0.65
CA CYS A 11 9.57 8.16 0.38
C CYS A 11 9.99 9.54 -0.18
N ARG A 12 10.54 9.57 -1.41
CA ARG A 12 11.02 10.79 -2.05
C ARG A 12 9.89 11.65 -2.61
N ASP A 13 8.92 11.03 -3.28
CA ASP A 13 7.96 11.73 -4.12
C ASP A 13 6.67 12.02 -3.38
N PHE A 14 6.21 11.10 -2.51
CA PHE A 14 4.99 11.31 -1.71
C PHE A 14 5.09 12.55 -0.83
N ARG A 15 6.28 12.81 -0.28
CA ARG A 15 6.57 14.03 0.52
C ARG A 15 6.32 15.31 -0.25
N LYS A 16 6.55 15.32 -1.57
CA LYS A 16 6.41 16.52 -2.40
C LYS A 16 4.98 16.74 -2.88
N SER A 17 4.18 15.67 -2.91
CA SER A 17 2.82 15.70 -3.45
C SER A 17 1.74 15.84 -2.38
N VAL A 18 2.05 15.44 -1.13
CA VAL A 18 1.06 15.44 -0.05
C VAL A 18 0.85 16.86 0.49
N ASN A 19 -0.41 17.22 0.73
CA ASN A 19 -0.79 18.44 1.43
C ASN A 19 -1.69 18.08 2.62
N LEU A 20 -1.12 17.39 3.60
CA LEU A 20 -1.80 16.90 4.79
C LEU A 20 -1.14 17.45 6.05
N THR A 21 -1.90 17.43 7.13
CA THR A 21 -1.42 17.74 8.48
C THR A 21 -1.56 16.50 9.36
N ARG A 22 -0.98 16.53 10.56
CA ARG A 22 -1.22 15.46 11.55
C ARG A 22 -2.67 15.40 12.03
N LEU A 23 -3.43 16.48 11.83
CA LEU A 23 -4.86 16.56 12.18
C LEU A 23 -5.77 16.13 11.03
N SER A 24 -5.21 15.85 9.85
CA SER A 24 -5.96 15.29 8.74
C SER A 24 -6.54 13.94 9.14
N SER A 25 -7.79 13.73 8.75
CA SER A 25 -8.55 12.52 9.01
C SER A 25 -7.93 11.30 8.33
N THR A 26 -8.24 10.11 8.85
CA THR A 26 -7.92 8.82 8.21
C THR A 26 -8.29 8.81 6.73
N THR A 27 -9.48 9.30 6.38
CA THR A 27 -9.93 9.38 4.99
C THR A 27 -9.05 10.27 4.12
N GLU A 28 -8.59 11.42 4.60
CA GLU A 28 -7.70 12.29 3.83
C GLU A 28 -6.33 11.66 3.59
N TRP A 29 -5.79 10.95 4.59
CA TRP A 29 -4.55 10.19 4.45
C TRP A 29 -4.67 9.07 3.43
N THR A 30 -5.70 8.23 3.56
CA THR A 30 -5.99 7.16 2.60
C THR A 30 -6.11 7.75 1.19
N LYS A 31 -6.88 8.83 1.00
CA LYS A 31 -7.04 9.47 -0.32
C LYS A 31 -5.73 9.90 -0.96
N GLU A 32 -4.84 10.56 -0.22
CA GLU A 32 -3.55 10.99 -0.79
C GLU A 32 -2.63 9.81 -1.08
N ILE A 33 -2.62 8.76 -0.25
CA ILE A 33 -1.89 7.51 -0.52
C ILE A 33 -2.39 6.88 -1.82
N LEU A 34 -3.70 6.68 -1.95
CA LEU A 34 -4.30 6.07 -3.14
C LEU A 34 -4.08 6.90 -4.40
N LYS A 35 -4.13 8.23 -4.28
CA LYS A 35 -3.82 9.15 -5.38
C LYS A 35 -2.37 9.02 -5.82
N TYR A 36 -1.41 8.94 -4.89
CA TYR A 36 -0.01 8.73 -5.22
C TYR A 36 0.18 7.44 -6.04
N PHE A 37 -0.34 6.30 -5.55
CA PHE A 37 -0.19 5.03 -6.24
C PHE A 37 -0.97 4.98 -7.56
N SER A 38 -2.10 5.66 -7.67
CA SER A 38 -2.81 5.80 -8.96
C SER A 38 -1.94 6.53 -9.99
N CYS A 39 -1.40 7.69 -9.63
CA CYS A 39 -0.52 8.46 -10.52
C CYS A 39 0.77 7.70 -10.84
N LEU A 40 1.32 6.92 -9.90
CA LEU A 40 2.49 6.09 -10.15
C LEU A 40 2.20 5.01 -11.19
N GLY A 41 1.06 4.32 -11.05
CA GLY A 41 0.64 3.29 -12.01
C GLY A 41 0.40 3.85 -13.41
N GLU A 42 -0.23 5.03 -13.53
CA GLU A 42 -0.46 5.72 -14.80
C GLU A 42 0.85 6.16 -15.49
N ASN A 43 1.83 6.63 -14.72
CA ASN A 43 3.09 7.18 -15.26
C ASN A 43 4.14 6.10 -15.59
N GLU A 44 4.20 4.99 -14.85
CA GLU A 44 5.24 3.97 -15.03
C GLU A 44 4.97 3.03 -16.22
N ASN A 45 3.74 2.97 -16.73
CA ASN A 45 3.40 2.13 -17.87
C ASN A 45 2.04 2.54 -18.44
N GLU A 46 2.02 2.98 -19.71
CA GLU A 46 0.78 3.19 -20.52
C GLU A 46 -0.07 1.89 -20.68
N GLN A 47 0.33 0.79 -20.04
CA GLN A 47 -0.30 -0.53 -20.10
C GLN A 47 -1.05 -0.90 -18.82
N TYR A 48 -0.98 -0.08 -17.75
CA TYR A 48 -1.71 -0.36 -16.52
C TYR A 48 -3.07 0.32 -16.51
N LYS A 49 -4.06 -0.48 -16.13
CA LYS A 49 -5.37 0.03 -15.77
C LYS A 49 -5.52 0.02 -14.26
N ILE A 50 -5.89 1.19 -13.74
CA ILE A 50 -6.00 1.44 -12.30
C ILE A 50 -7.46 1.31 -11.88
N TYR A 51 -7.67 0.59 -10.78
CA TYR A 51 -8.96 0.34 -10.18
C TYR A 51 -8.87 0.70 -8.70
N ALA A 52 -9.77 1.54 -8.21
CA ALA A 52 -9.80 1.97 -6.81
C ALA A 52 -11.24 2.24 -6.36
N ASN A 53 -11.46 2.30 -5.03
CA ASN A 53 -12.76 2.62 -4.47
C ASN A 53 -13.22 4.05 -4.87
N PRO A 54 -14.40 4.21 -5.50
CA PRO A 54 -14.89 5.49 -6.03
C PRO A 54 -15.13 6.57 -4.98
N LYS A 55 -15.35 6.17 -3.72
CA LYS A 55 -15.51 7.11 -2.60
C LYS A 55 -14.19 7.80 -2.25
N ASP A 56 -13.08 7.16 -2.63
CA ASP A 56 -11.73 7.59 -2.31
C ASP A 56 -11.05 8.26 -3.51
N ILE A 57 -11.50 7.95 -4.73
CA ILE A 57 -11.08 8.61 -5.97
C ILE A 57 -12.31 8.83 -6.84
N GLU A 58 -12.75 10.08 -7.06
CA GLU A 58 -14.01 10.41 -7.75
C GLU A 58 -14.10 9.80 -9.18
N LYS A 59 -14.61 8.57 -9.28
CA LYS A 59 -15.27 7.90 -10.43
C LYS A 59 -15.46 6.40 -10.14
N VAL A 60 -16.57 5.85 -10.65
CA VAL A 60 -16.97 4.41 -10.74
C VAL A 60 -18.00 3.93 -9.69
N GLU A 61 -18.72 2.84 -9.97
CA GLU A 61 -20.02 2.43 -9.37
C GLU A 61 -20.00 1.09 -8.58
N ARG A 62 -18.85 0.57 -8.15
CA ARG A 62 -18.77 -0.82 -7.62
C ARG A 62 -18.02 -0.94 -6.28
N SER A 63 -18.26 -2.04 -5.56
CA SER A 63 -17.59 -2.41 -4.31
C SER A 63 -16.25 -3.09 -4.61
N TYR A 64 -15.16 -2.59 -4.02
CA TYR A 64 -13.80 -3.08 -4.24
C TYR A 64 -13.36 -3.92 -3.03
N LEU A 65 -12.70 -5.06 -3.29
CA LEU A 65 -12.16 -5.93 -2.24
C LEU A 65 -10.88 -5.35 -1.62
N VAL A 66 -10.15 -4.55 -2.39
CA VAL A 66 -8.97 -3.79 -1.96
C VAL A 66 -9.11 -2.32 -2.29
N ASP A 67 -8.43 -1.45 -1.55
CA ASP A 67 -8.45 -0.02 -1.80
C ASP A 67 -8.01 0.35 -3.23
N LEU A 68 -6.97 -0.33 -3.74
CA LEU A 68 -6.44 -0.06 -5.08
C LEU A 68 -5.79 -1.29 -5.73
N CYS A 69 -5.95 -1.46 -7.04
CA CYS A 69 -5.19 -2.44 -7.82
C CYS A 69 -4.80 -1.96 -9.22
N TRP A 70 -3.68 -2.50 -9.73
CA TRP A 70 -3.24 -2.33 -11.10
C TRP A 70 -3.33 -3.66 -11.84
N SER A 71 -3.96 -3.64 -13.01
CA SER A 71 -3.98 -4.77 -13.93
C SER A 71 -3.22 -4.43 -15.21
N LYS A 72 -2.53 -5.41 -15.78
CA LYS A 72 -1.92 -5.29 -17.10
C LYS A 72 -2.92 -5.75 -18.16
N GLU A 73 -3.49 -4.83 -18.93
CA GLU A 73 -4.33 -5.21 -20.08
C GLU A 73 -3.42 -5.53 -21.29
N GLY A 74 -3.73 -6.62 -22.00
CA GLY A 74 -3.02 -6.97 -23.24
C GLY A 74 -3.31 -5.94 -24.35
N LYS A 75 -2.39 -5.81 -25.31
CA LYS A 75 -2.48 -4.85 -26.44
C LYS A 75 -3.72 -4.99 -27.35
N GLU A 76 -4.53 -6.02 -27.17
CA GLU A 76 -5.78 -6.21 -27.90
C GLU A 76 -6.95 -5.76 -27.02
N GLY A 77 -7.12 -4.44 -26.92
CA GLY A 77 -8.23 -3.80 -26.24
C GLY A 77 -9.57 -4.20 -26.85
N LYS A 78 -10.15 -5.31 -26.37
CA LYS A 78 -11.55 -5.60 -26.56
C LYS A 78 -12.30 -5.02 -25.38
N GLU A 79 -12.92 -3.87 -25.64
CA GLU A 79 -13.86 -3.19 -24.77
C GLU A 79 -14.87 -4.19 -24.18
N GLY A 80 -14.77 -4.39 -22.87
CA GLY A 80 -15.67 -5.27 -22.13
C GLY A 80 -14.96 -6.46 -21.49
N HIS A 81 -14.09 -6.19 -20.52
CA HIS A 81 -13.59 -7.24 -19.64
C HIS A 81 -14.51 -7.40 -18.43
N ASP A 82 -15.08 -8.61 -18.32
CA ASP A 82 -15.81 -9.08 -17.13
C ASP A 82 -14.80 -9.18 -15.99
N TYR A 83 -15.20 -8.95 -14.74
CA TYR A 83 -14.31 -9.01 -13.57
C TYR A 83 -13.58 -10.37 -13.46
N LYS A 84 -14.05 -11.39 -14.16
CA LYS A 84 -13.41 -12.72 -14.26
C LYS A 84 -12.07 -12.70 -15.01
N ASP A 85 -11.74 -11.59 -15.67
CA ASP A 85 -10.52 -11.38 -16.44
C ASP A 85 -9.35 -10.78 -15.61
N TYR A 86 -9.45 -10.72 -14.26
CA TYR A 86 -8.32 -10.38 -13.35
C TYR A 86 -7.12 -11.36 -13.40
N LYS A 87 -6.93 -12.08 -14.50
CA LYS A 87 -5.71 -12.84 -14.82
C LYS A 87 -4.59 -11.85 -15.15
N GLY A 88 -4.04 -11.18 -14.14
CA GLY A 88 -2.91 -10.27 -14.32
C GLY A 88 -2.89 -9.05 -13.42
N LEU A 89 -3.37 -9.16 -12.17
CA LEU A 89 -3.09 -8.11 -11.18
C LEU A 89 -1.58 -8.10 -10.92
N GLU A 90 -0.95 -6.98 -11.25
CA GLU A 90 0.47 -6.77 -11.00
C GLU A 90 0.69 -6.16 -9.62
N PHE A 91 -0.30 -5.38 -9.17
CA PHE A 91 -0.23 -4.61 -7.94
C PHE A 91 -1.60 -4.60 -7.25
N ILE A 92 -1.60 -4.76 -5.93
CA ILE A 92 -2.73 -4.46 -5.05
C ILE A 92 -2.24 -3.69 -3.83
N LEU A 93 -3.10 -2.85 -3.28
CA LEU A 93 -2.80 -2.05 -2.10
C LEU A 93 -4.00 -1.97 -1.16
N GLU A 94 -3.67 -2.03 0.13
CA GLU A 94 -4.53 -1.66 1.24
C GLU A 94 -3.83 -0.59 2.08
N SER A 95 -4.61 0.33 2.64
CA SER A 95 -4.12 1.40 3.49
C SER A 95 -4.99 1.57 4.74
N GLU A 96 -4.43 1.23 5.90
CA GLU A 96 -5.11 1.42 7.20
C GLU A 96 -4.38 2.51 8.00
N TRP A 97 -5.07 3.63 8.22
CA TRP A 97 -4.52 4.76 8.98
C TRP A 97 -4.91 4.75 10.46
N SER A 98 -5.84 3.88 10.84
CA SER A 98 -6.08 3.49 12.23
C SER A 98 -4.81 2.90 12.83
N THR A 99 -4.61 3.19 14.13
CA THR A 99 -3.49 2.65 14.89
C THR A 99 -3.83 1.32 15.56
N GLU A 100 -5.05 0.80 15.37
CA GLU A 100 -5.50 -0.45 15.97
C GLU A 100 -4.99 -1.67 15.17
N GLU A 101 -4.30 -2.59 15.86
CA GLU A 101 -3.68 -3.76 15.22
C GLU A 101 -4.70 -4.70 14.57
N ASP A 102 -5.87 -4.86 15.19
CA ASP A 102 -6.93 -5.73 14.65
C ASP A 102 -7.47 -5.20 13.31
N GLU A 103 -7.61 -3.88 13.18
CA GLU A 103 -8.04 -3.23 11.93
C GLU A 103 -6.96 -3.35 10.85
N ILE A 104 -5.70 -3.09 11.23
CA ILE A 104 -4.54 -3.28 10.34
C ILE A 104 -4.47 -4.71 9.82
N MET A 105 -4.62 -5.71 10.70
CA MET A 105 -4.55 -7.12 10.31
C MET A 105 -5.76 -7.57 9.49
N TRP A 106 -6.95 -7.04 9.80
CA TRP A 106 -8.15 -7.30 9.02
C TRP A 106 -7.97 -6.86 7.56
N ASP A 107 -7.46 -5.64 7.35
CA ASP A 107 -7.18 -5.12 6.01
C ASP A 107 -6.03 -5.86 5.34
N PHE A 108 -4.98 -6.20 6.09
CA PHE A 108 -3.88 -7.00 5.56
C PHE A 108 -4.34 -8.37 5.05
N CYS A 109 -5.32 -9.02 5.69
CA CYS A 109 -5.82 -10.32 5.26
C CYS A 109 -6.46 -10.26 3.86
N LYS A 110 -7.06 -9.13 3.47
CA LYS A 110 -7.60 -8.95 2.11
C LYS A 110 -6.51 -9.09 1.03
N LEU A 111 -5.29 -8.63 1.32
CA LEU A 111 -4.13 -8.79 0.43
C LEU A 111 -3.72 -10.25 0.27
N ILE A 112 -3.89 -11.08 1.30
CA ILE A 112 -3.51 -12.50 1.29
C ILE A 112 -4.39 -13.29 0.32
N ASP A 113 -5.69 -12.99 0.27
CA ASP A 113 -6.67 -13.74 -0.50
C ASP A 113 -6.64 -13.43 -2.01
N ILE A 114 -5.83 -12.46 -2.44
CA ILE A 114 -5.77 -11.99 -3.84
C ILE A 114 -4.43 -12.32 -4.46
N LYS A 115 -4.45 -12.88 -5.69
CA LYS A 115 -3.22 -13.16 -6.45
C LYS A 115 -2.72 -11.90 -7.17
N ALA A 116 -1.59 -11.38 -6.74
CA ALA A 116 -0.85 -10.30 -7.39
C ALA A 116 0.66 -10.46 -7.15
N ASN A 117 1.48 -9.96 -8.07
CA ASN A 117 2.95 -10.05 -7.96
C ASN A 117 3.50 -9.13 -6.85
N LEU A 118 2.93 -7.94 -6.72
CA LEU A 118 3.29 -6.97 -5.70
C LEU A 118 2.06 -6.62 -4.87
N LYS A 119 2.21 -6.69 -3.56
CA LYS A 119 1.16 -6.38 -2.59
C LYS A 119 1.68 -5.32 -1.63
N VAL A 120 0.96 -4.22 -1.47
CA VAL A 120 1.40 -3.11 -0.63
C VAL A 120 0.43 -2.92 0.52
N MET A 121 0.96 -2.82 1.72
CA MET A 121 0.22 -2.41 2.90
C MET A 121 0.80 -1.08 3.37
N VAL A 122 -0.01 -0.05 3.48
CA VAL A 122 0.39 1.24 4.08
C VAL A 122 -0.30 1.37 5.43
N ILE A 123 0.48 1.57 6.50
CA ILE A 123 -0.05 1.64 7.87
C ILE A 123 0.53 2.80 8.66
N CYS A 124 -0.21 3.22 9.69
CA CYS A 124 0.27 4.14 10.73
C CYS A 124 0.27 3.43 12.09
N ILE A 125 1.44 3.27 12.72
CA ILE A 125 1.52 2.58 14.02
C ILE A 125 2.70 3.08 14.86
N GLU A 126 2.58 2.94 16.18
CA GLU A 126 3.64 3.26 17.13
C GLU A 126 4.89 2.36 16.95
N GLU A 127 6.07 2.94 17.12
CA GLU A 127 7.35 2.26 16.89
C GLU A 127 7.48 0.92 17.65
N ARG A 128 7.02 0.88 18.91
CA ARG A 128 7.12 -0.30 19.76
C ARG A 128 6.29 -1.50 19.27
N ARG A 129 5.29 -1.28 18.42
CA ARG A 129 4.36 -2.30 17.90
C ARG A 129 4.80 -2.87 16.56
N ILE A 130 5.73 -2.20 15.87
CA ILE A 130 6.15 -2.55 14.50
C ILE A 130 6.62 -3.99 14.37
N ASN A 131 7.48 -4.46 15.30
CA ASN A 131 8.01 -5.82 15.20
C ASN A 131 6.90 -6.87 15.35
N GLY A 132 5.98 -6.65 16.30
CA GLY A 132 4.85 -7.56 16.52
C GLY A 132 3.95 -7.66 15.29
N ILE A 133 3.53 -6.51 14.74
CA ILE A 133 2.64 -6.51 13.56
C ILE A 133 3.32 -7.10 12.32
N VAL A 134 4.61 -6.81 12.09
CA VAL A 134 5.35 -7.37 10.94
C VAL A 134 5.55 -8.88 11.08
N GLU A 135 5.85 -9.37 12.29
CA GLU A 135 5.96 -10.80 12.56
C GLU A 135 4.61 -11.51 12.34
N GLU A 136 3.50 -10.90 12.75
CA GLU A 136 2.17 -11.43 12.53
C GLU A 136 1.80 -11.46 11.05
N MET A 137 2.05 -10.38 10.32
CA MET A 137 1.88 -10.33 8.86
C MET A 137 2.70 -11.42 8.16
N ALA A 138 3.96 -11.58 8.53
CA ALA A 138 4.83 -12.62 7.99
C ALA A 138 4.30 -14.05 8.29
N ALA A 139 3.81 -14.27 9.51
CA ALA A 139 3.21 -15.55 9.89
C ALA A 139 1.92 -15.84 9.09
N THR A 140 1.11 -14.81 8.81
CA THR A 140 -0.11 -14.90 8.01
C THR A 140 0.22 -15.22 6.55
N ILE A 141 1.20 -14.55 5.93
CA ILE A 141 1.69 -14.88 4.57
C ILE A 141 2.17 -16.34 4.50
N LYS A 142 2.90 -16.79 5.52
CA LYS A 142 3.42 -18.14 5.56
C LYS A 142 2.30 -19.19 5.57
N LYS A 143 1.22 -18.93 6.31
CA LYS A 143 0.04 -19.80 6.44
C LYS A 143 -0.94 -19.71 5.26
N GLY A 144 -0.88 -18.65 4.46
CA GLY A 144 -1.78 -18.46 3.33
C GLY A 144 -1.62 -19.53 2.25
N ASP A 145 -2.74 -20.13 1.86
CA ASP A 145 -2.80 -21.18 0.82
C ASP A 145 -2.81 -20.60 -0.61
N LEU A 146 -3.24 -19.34 -0.75
CA LEU A 146 -3.43 -18.66 -2.03
C LEU A 146 -2.29 -17.68 -2.31
N LYS A 147 -1.10 -18.21 -2.60
CA LYS A 147 0.07 -17.38 -2.93
C LYS A 147 0.72 -17.71 -4.27
N LEU A 148 1.20 -16.68 -4.96
CA LEU A 148 2.15 -16.86 -6.06
C LEU A 148 3.53 -17.09 -5.44
N LYS A 149 4.34 -17.96 -6.06
CA LYS A 149 5.69 -18.25 -5.54
C LYS A 149 6.56 -16.98 -5.48
N GLU A 150 6.35 -16.08 -6.42
CA GLU A 150 7.14 -14.87 -6.64
C GLU A 150 6.45 -13.60 -6.09
N GLU A 151 5.32 -13.73 -5.37
CA GLU A 151 4.71 -12.55 -4.76
C GLU A 151 5.61 -11.95 -3.68
N ILE A 152 5.59 -10.63 -3.60
CA ILE A 152 6.34 -9.85 -2.61
C ILE A 152 5.40 -8.82 -1.99
N TYR A 153 5.52 -8.67 -0.68
CA TYR A 153 4.80 -7.70 0.12
C TYR A 153 5.72 -6.54 0.48
N LEU A 154 5.25 -5.31 0.27
CA LEU A 154 5.83 -4.09 0.80
C LEU A 154 4.93 -3.56 1.90
N VAL A 155 5.46 -3.46 3.12
CA VAL A 155 4.79 -2.76 4.22
C VAL A 155 5.45 -1.41 4.39
N ILE A 156 4.71 -0.34 4.14
CA ILE A 156 5.13 1.04 4.36
C ILE A 156 4.50 1.52 5.67
N ILE A 157 5.35 1.90 6.62
CA ILE A 157 4.94 2.16 7.99
C ILE A 157 5.25 3.61 8.33
N PHE A 158 4.21 4.39 8.55
CA PHE A 158 4.31 5.72 9.13
C PHE A 158 4.38 5.60 10.65
N VAL A 159 5.46 6.12 11.22
CA VAL A 159 5.71 6.10 12.66
C VAL A 159 5.55 7.52 13.20
N PRO A 160 4.47 7.83 13.92
CA PRO A 160 4.26 9.16 14.47
C PRO A 160 5.36 9.48 15.49
N LEU A 161 6.04 10.62 15.33
CA LEU A 161 6.99 11.09 16.32
C LEU A 161 6.28 11.98 17.36
N PRO A 162 6.37 11.66 18.66
CA PRO A 162 5.93 12.58 19.69
C PRO A 162 6.88 13.78 19.71
N SER A 163 6.40 14.95 19.29
CA SER A 163 7.15 16.19 19.35
C SER A 163 6.24 17.34 19.75
N VAL A 164 6.65 18.06 20.80
CA VAL A 164 5.97 19.25 21.30
C VAL A 164 6.12 20.43 20.33
N TYR A 165 7.22 20.46 19.56
CA TYR A 165 7.58 21.57 18.68
C TYR A 165 7.19 21.35 17.22
N ASN A 166 7.00 20.10 16.81
CA ASN A 166 6.62 19.76 15.45
C ASN A 166 5.71 18.52 15.46
N PRO A 167 4.40 18.68 15.71
CA PRO A 167 3.45 17.58 15.81
C PRO A 167 3.28 16.82 14.48
N GLU A 168 3.87 17.28 13.38
CA GLU A 168 3.64 16.80 12.01
C GLU A 168 4.79 15.96 11.44
N ARG A 169 5.57 15.33 12.32
CA ARG A 169 6.69 14.47 11.93
C ARG A 169 6.36 13.00 12.01
N TYR A 170 6.73 12.28 10.96
CA TYR A 170 6.72 10.84 10.88
C TYR A 170 8.12 10.35 10.51
N ILE A 171 8.45 9.12 10.92
CA ILE A 171 9.49 8.33 10.26
C ILE A 171 8.75 7.35 9.35
N ILE A 172 9.12 7.30 8.07
CA ILE A 172 8.65 6.25 7.18
C ILE A 172 9.66 5.09 7.29
N LYS A 173 9.16 3.92 7.66
CA LYS A 173 9.90 2.66 7.62
C LYS A 173 9.33 1.77 6.53
N GLY A 174 10.17 0.97 5.92
CA GLY A 174 9.76 -0.03 4.93
C GLY A 174 10.10 -1.43 5.43
N CYS A 175 9.26 -2.40 5.11
CA CYS A 175 9.53 -3.81 5.30
C CYS A 175 9.15 -4.58 4.04
N ARG A 176 10.11 -5.35 3.52
CA ARG A 176 9.88 -6.33 2.46
C ARG A 176 9.57 -7.67 3.10
N ILE A 177 8.49 -8.33 2.69
CA ILE A 177 8.18 -9.71 3.11
C ILE A 177 7.97 -10.58 1.86
N ASP A 178 8.64 -11.72 1.78
CA ASP A 178 8.45 -12.65 0.66
C ASP A 178 7.31 -13.66 0.91
N SER A 179 6.98 -14.46 -0.11
CA SER A 179 5.95 -15.51 -0.06
C SER A 179 6.19 -16.61 1.00
N ASN A 180 7.39 -16.68 1.58
CA ASN A 180 7.74 -17.61 2.66
C ASN A 180 7.61 -16.96 4.05
N GLY A 181 7.25 -15.68 4.12
CA GLY A 181 7.20 -14.90 5.35
C GLY A 181 8.58 -14.44 5.83
N ILE A 182 9.61 -14.47 4.98
CA ILE A 182 10.92 -13.91 5.34
C ILE A 182 10.83 -12.40 5.16
N ASN A 183 11.02 -11.66 6.26
CA ASN A 183 10.98 -10.21 6.25
C ASN A 183 12.39 -9.58 6.29
N GLN A 184 12.51 -8.40 5.69
CA GLN A 184 13.71 -7.59 5.64
C GLN A 184 13.35 -6.11 5.75
N SER A 185 13.91 -5.42 6.74
CA SER A 185 13.73 -3.97 6.88
C SER A 185 14.44 -3.20 5.76
N LEU A 186 13.79 -2.15 5.28
CA LEU A 186 14.34 -1.18 4.34
C LEU A 186 14.83 0.05 5.12
N GLN A 187 15.68 0.87 4.48
CA GLN A 187 16.25 2.04 5.14
C GLN A 187 15.15 3.06 5.52
N PRO A 188 15.09 3.50 6.79
CA PRO A 188 14.09 4.47 7.22
C PRO A 188 14.35 5.84 6.60
N THR A 189 13.29 6.60 6.36
CA THR A 189 13.35 7.96 5.82
C THR A 189 12.56 8.93 6.70
N ASP A 190 13.17 10.07 7.03
CA ASP A 190 12.49 11.16 7.74
C ASP A 190 11.40 11.80 6.87
N PHE A 191 10.21 11.97 7.46
CA PHE A 191 9.07 12.58 6.80
C PHE A 191 8.52 13.74 7.62
N ASN A 192 8.64 14.95 7.06
CA ASN A 192 8.13 16.17 7.69
C ASN A 192 7.12 16.81 6.74
N LEU A 193 5.91 17.04 7.25
CA LEU A 193 4.81 17.65 6.50
C LEU A 193 4.98 19.17 6.30
N THR A 194 5.84 19.83 7.09
CA THR A 194 6.00 21.29 7.08
C THR A 194 7.02 21.82 6.04
N ASN A 195 7.42 21.02 5.04
CA ASN A 195 8.56 21.33 4.18
C ASN A 195 8.19 21.60 2.73
#